data_AF-A0A9C7QCF9-F1
#
_entry.id   AF-A0A9C7QCF9-F1
#
_cell.length_a   1.000
_cell.length_b   1.000
_cell.length_c   1.000
_cell.angle_alpha   90.00
_cell.angle_beta   90.00
_cell.angle_gamma   90.00
#
_symmetry.space_group_name_H-M   'P 1'
#
loop_
_entity.id
_entity.type
_entity.pdbx_description
1 polymer ?
#
loop_
_entity_poly.entity_id
_entity_poly.type
_entity_poly.pdbx_seq_one_letter_code
_entity_poly.pdbx_strand_id
1 'polypeptide(L)'
;MYEAAQFSRVTGRSTDYSTEERRLRPRDEKRGVEQWVESVFFAVGEVTFLGLPAFYGLMDAEPNAPLKFAALFAWLALVLCVGTFRGPWLDIDWPPVTPALFFLRLLYYNVVIAAVAYLGTAIDLAFHSPAPTATVTVLLSVGSALAFPRLAWTVDAYR
;
A
#
# COMPACT_ATOMS: atom_id res chain seq x y z
N MET A 1 12.40 -58.86 -13.14
CA MET A 1 11.63 -58.51 -14.36
C MET A 1 10.22 -58.00 -14.03
N TYR A 2 10.05 -57.22 -12.94
CA TYR A 2 8.75 -56.68 -12.49
C TYR A 2 8.79 -55.19 -12.07
N GLU A 3 9.98 -54.57 -11.96
CA GLU A 3 10.13 -53.18 -11.51
C GLU A 3 10.04 -52.13 -12.63
N ALA A 4 10.37 -52.49 -13.87
CA ALA A 4 10.38 -51.53 -14.98
C ALA A 4 8.98 -51.12 -15.47
N ALA A 5 7.93 -51.87 -15.08
CA ALA A 5 6.56 -51.61 -15.52
C ALA A 5 5.79 -50.64 -14.61
N GLN A 6 6.31 -50.33 -13.40
CA GLN A 6 5.63 -49.40 -12.48
C GLN A 6 6.04 -47.94 -12.70
N PHE A 7 7.23 -47.68 -13.25
CA PHE A 7 7.70 -46.30 -13.46
C PHE A 7 7.04 -45.58 -14.64
N SER A 8 6.49 -46.30 -15.61
CA SER A 8 5.82 -45.69 -16.77
C SER A 8 4.37 -45.25 -16.51
N ARG A 9 3.78 -45.62 -15.37
CA ARG A 9 2.40 -45.23 -15.02
C ARG A 9 2.27 -43.89 -14.31
N VAL A 10 3.39 -43.27 -13.90
CA VAL A 10 3.36 -42.02 -13.11
C VAL A 10 3.57 -40.76 -13.99
N THR A 11 4.09 -40.90 -15.20
CA THR A 11 4.30 -39.78 -16.14
C THR A 11 3.10 -39.48 -17.02
N GLY A 12 2.06 -40.33 -17.00
CA GLY A 12 0.78 -40.11 -17.69
C GLY A 12 -0.26 -39.39 -16.84
N ARG A 13 0.15 -38.58 -15.86
CA ARG A 13 -0.78 -37.74 -15.11
C ARG A 13 -1.13 -36.55 -16.00
N SER A 14 -2.21 -36.75 -16.75
CA SER A 14 -2.93 -35.74 -17.53
C SER A 14 -2.78 -34.36 -16.91
N THR A 15 -1.94 -33.52 -17.50
CA THR A 15 -2.26 -32.10 -17.50
C THR A 15 -3.54 -32.04 -18.32
N ASP A 16 -4.64 -31.91 -17.60
CA ASP A 16 -5.97 -31.80 -18.17
C ASP A 16 -5.90 -30.67 -19.21
N TYR A 17 -6.13 -31.02 -20.48
CA TYR A 17 -6.01 -30.09 -21.62
C TYR A 17 -6.88 -28.84 -21.38
N SER A 18 -7.99 -28.99 -20.65
CA SER A 18 -8.86 -27.89 -20.23
C SER A 18 -8.19 -26.92 -19.25
N THR A 19 -7.19 -27.37 -18.50
CA THR A 19 -6.38 -26.56 -17.58
C THR A 19 -5.25 -25.83 -18.32
N GLU A 20 -4.68 -26.44 -19.37
CA GLU A 20 -3.70 -25.78 -20.25
C GLU A 20 -4.35 -24.71 -21.13
N GLU A 21 -5.54 -24.97 -21.68
CA GLU A 21 -6.32 -23.97 -22.43
C GLU A 21 -6.69 -22.74 -21.57
N ARG A 22 -6.99 -22.93 -20.28
CA ARG A 22 -7.22 -21.81 -19.35
C ARG A 22 -5.97 -20.96 -19.08
N ARG A 23 -4.77 -21.53 -19.23
CA ARG A 23 -3.50 -20.79 -19.09
C ARG A 23 -3.13 -20.03 -20.36
N LEU A 24 -3.59 -20.51 -21.51
CA LEU A 24 -3.33 -19.91 -22.82
C LEU A 24 -4.36 -18.85 -23.23
N ARG A 25 -5.53 -18.81 -22.56
CA ARG A 25 -6.50 -17.74 -22.77
C ARG A 25 -5.84 -16.40 -22.41
N PRO A 26 -5.83 -15.40 -23.32
CA PRO A 26 -5.40 -14.05 -22.99
C PRO A 26 -6.13 -13.63 -21.73
N ARG A 27 -5.39 -13.32 -20.67
CA ARG A 27 -5.99 -12.89 -19.41
C ARG A 27 -6.75 -11.61 -19.75
N ASP A 28 -8.07 -11.61 -19.57
CA ASP A 28 -8.85 -10.39 -19.74
C ASP A 28 -8.16 -9.29 -18.91
N GLU A 29 -7.75 -8.22 -19.59
CA GLU A 29 -7.12 -7.09 -18.92
C GLU A 29 -8.09 -6.57 -17.87
N LYS A 30 -7.66 -6.60 -16.61
CA LYS A 30 -8.45 -6.06 -15.50
C LYS A 30 -8.75 -4.59 -15.77
N ARG A 31 -10.03 -4.23 -15.70
CA ARG A 31 -10.51 -2.87 -15.96
C ARG A 31 -11.45 -2.45 -14.84
N GLY A 32 -11.64 -1.14 -14.67
CA GLY A 32 -12.57 -0.63 -13.67
C GLY A 32 -12.13 -0.98 -12.24
N VAL A 33 -13.10 -1.42 -11.44
CA VAL A 33 -12.93 -1.70 -10.01
C VAL A 33 -11.88 -2.79 -9.75
N GLU A 34 -11.73 -3.79 -10.61
CA GLU A 34 -10.73 -4.86 -10.41
C GLU A 34 -9.29 -4.33 -10.42
N GLN A 35 -8.99 -3.42 -11.34
CA GLN A 35 -7.70 -2.75 -11.42
C GLN A 35 -7.48 -1.81 -10.22
N TRP A 36 -8.53 -1.14 -9.76
CA TRP A 36 -8.45 -0.31 -8.56
C TRP A 36 -8.17 -1.13 -7.30
N VAL A 37 -8.88 -2.24 -7.08
CA VAL A 37 -8.66 -3.14 -5.94
C VAL A 37 -7.25 -3.71 -5.95
N GLU A 38 -6.75 -4.12 -7.13
CA GLU A 38 -5.36 -4.56 -7.27
C GLU A 38 -4.35 -3.46 -6.92
N SER A 39 -4.61 -2.23 -7.35
CA SER A 39 -3.75 -1.07 -7.04
C SER A 39 -3.75 -0.76 -5.54
N VAL A 40 -4.91 -0.84 -4.88
CA VAL A 40 -5.04 -0.70 -3.42
C VAL A 40 -4.32 -1.84 -2.71
N PHE A 41 -4.43 -3.08 -3.18
CA PHE A 41 -3.72 -4.23 -2.60
C PHE A 41 -2.20 -4.06 -2.66
N PHE A 42 -1.66 -3.60 -3.79
CA PHE A 42 -0.25 -3.26 -3.89
C PHE A 42 0.14 -2.09 -2.98
N ALA A 43 -0.73 -1.08 -2.85
CA ALA A 43 -0.52 0.04 -1.93
C ALA A 43 -0.52 -0.40 -0.45
N VAL A 44 -1.36 -1.37 -0.05
CA VAL A 44 -1.33 -1.97 1.29
C VAL A 44 0.07 -2.51 1.57
N GLY A 45 0.60 -3.35 0.67
CA GLY A 45 1.93 -3.93 0.82
C GLY A 45 2.99 -2.84 0.93
N GLU A 46 3.02 -1.91 -0.02
CA GLU A 46 4.00 -0.84 -0.04
C GLU A 46 3.99 0.02 1.23
N VAL A 47 2.84 0.62 1.58
CA VAL A 47 2.75 1.56 2.71
C VAL A 47 3.01 0.81 4.02
N THR A 48 2.56 -0.43 4.14
CA THR A 48 2.79 -1.23 5.36
C THR A 48 4.27 -1.58 5.52
N PHE A 49 4.91 -2.15 4.49
CA PHE A 49 6.32 -2.57 4.59
C PHE A 49 7.27 -1.38 4.75
N LEU A 50 7.02 -0.30 4.01
CA LEU A 50 7.83 0.91 4.12
C LEU A 50 7.52 1.70 5.40
N GLY A 51 6.31 1.63 5.93
CA GLY A 51 5.91 2.26 7.19
C GLY A 51 6.27 1.49 8.46
N LEU A 52 6.85 0.28 8.35
CA LEU A 52 7.20 -0.56 9.51
C LEU A 52 8.03 0.17 10.58
N PRO A 53 9.07 0.96 10.25
CA PRO A 53 9.83 1.68 11.26
C PRO A 53 8.97 2.63 12.12
N ALA A 54 8.05 3.38 11.50
CA ALA A 54 7.15 4.27 12.21
C ALA A 54 6.16 3.48 13.06
N PHE A 55 5.57 2.40 12.54
CA PHE A 55 4.68 1.55 13.35
C PHE A 55 5.39 0.94 14.55
N TYR A 56 6.63 0.47 14.35
CA TYR A 56 7.46 -0.04 15.44
C TYR A 56 7.74 1.04 16.50
N GLY A 57 8.11 2.25 16.07
CA GLY A 57 8.32 3.38 16.99
C GLY A 57 7.05 3.82 17.73
N LEU A 58 5.87 3.64 17.14
CA LEU A 58 4.59 3.98 17.75
C LEU A 58 4.04 2.90 18.69
N MET A 59 4.60 1.69 18.72
CA MET A 59 4.07 0.59 19.54
C MET A 59 4.05 0.90 21.04
N ASP A 60 5.11 1.53 21.53
CA ASP A 60 5.33 1.88 22.94
C ASP A 60 5.14 3.39 23.21
N ALA A 61 4.64 4.13 22.22
CA ALA A 61 4.47 5.56 22.33
C ALA A 61 3.19 5.93 23.09
N GLU A 62 3.29 6.95 23.94
CA GLU A 62 2.16 7.53 24.65
C GLU A 62 1.65 8.80 23.96
N PRO A 63 0.34 9.11 24.08
CA PRO A 63 -0.72 8.31 24.70
C PRO A 63 -1.24 7.17 23.80
N ASN A 64 -1.36 5.97 24.36
CA ASN A 64 -1.50 4.71 23.63
C ASN A 64 -2.75 4.62 22.71
N ALA A 65 -3.97 4.76 23.26
CA ALA A 65 -5.21 4.59 22.51
C ALA A 65 -5.42 5.63 21.38
N PRO A 66 -5.36 6.95 21.64
CA PRO A 66 -5.59 7.94 20.59
C PRO A 66 -4.50 7.92 19.51
N LEU A 67 -3.25 7.62 19.89
CA LEU A 67 -2.14 7.53 18.94
C LEU A 67 -2.29 6.36 17.98
N LYS A 68 -2.68 5.18 18.49
CA LYS A 68 -2.93 4.00 17.64
C LYS A 68 -4.15 4.21 16.76
N PHE A 69 -5.19 4.87 17.27
CA PHE A 69 -6.36 5.23 16.49
C PHE A 69 -6.00 6.18 15.33
N ALA A 70 -5.28 7.26 15.61
CA ALA A 70 -4.81 8.19 14.59
C ALA A 70 -3.86 7.51 13.58
N ALA A 71 -2.90 6.70 14.05
CA ALA A 71 -1.99 5.96 13.17
C ALA A 71 -2.72 5.01 12.21
N LEU A 72 -3.78 4.32 12.68
CA LEU A 72 -4.60 3.44 11.85
C LEU A 72 -5.29 4.21 10.73
N PHE A 73 -5.92 5.35 11.04
CA PHE A 73 -6.57 6.19 10.03
C PHE A 73 -5.55 6.82 9.08
N ALA A 74 -4.37 7.20 9.58
CA ALA A 74 -3.31 7.75 8.75
C ALA A 74 -2.84 6.73 7.70
N TRP A 75 -2.59 5.49 8.15
CA TRP A 75 -2.22 4.36 7.29
C TRP A 75 -3.30 4.02 6.27
N LEU A 76 -4.56 3.87 6.72
CA LEU A 76 -5.67 3.51 5.85
C LEU A 76 -5.91 4.57 4.77
N ALA A 77 -5.89 5.86 5.15
CA ALA A 77 -6.00 6.96 4.20
C ALA A 77 -4.84 6.97 3.20
N LEU A 78 -3.60 6.77 3.64
CA LEU A 78 -2.44 6.69 2.75
C LEU A 78 -2.55 5.53 1.76
N VAL A 79 -2.93 4.33 2.22
CA VAL A 79 -3.13 3.16 1.36
C VAL A 79 -4.15 3.45 0.26
N LEU A 80 -5.31 4.01 0.64
CA LEU A 80 -6.36 4.35 -0.31
C LEU A 80 -5.91 5.44 -1.29
N CYS A 81 -5.20 6.47 -0.81
CA CYS A 81 -4.68 7.52 -1.68
C CYS A 81 -3.65 6.97 -2.67
N VAL A 82 -2.64 6.24 -2.20
CA VAL A 82 -1.59 5.67 -3.07
C VAL A 82 -2.17 4.70 -4.09
N GLY A 83 -3.12 3.85 -3.67
CA GLY A 83 -3.81 2.93 -4.58
C GLY A 83 -4.66 3.65 -5.62
N THR A 84 -5.34 4.73 -5.23
CA THR A 84 -6.20 5.51 -6.13
C THR A 84 -5.39 6.39 -7.08
N PHE A 85 -4.34 7.05 -6.59
CA PHE A 85 -3.51 7.97 -7.39
C PHE A 85 -2.63 7.25 -8.41
N ARG A 86 -2.37 5.95 -8.23
CA ARG A 86 -1.66 5.12 -9.22
C ARG A 86 -2.51 4.71 -10.41
N GLY A 87 -3.82 4.65 -10.23
CA GLY A 87 -4.71 4.17 -11.27
C GLY A 87 -5.07 5.29 -12.26
N PRO A 88 -5.68 4.95 -13.40
CA PRO A 88 -6.09 5.93 -14.42
C PRO A 88 -7.31 6.80 -14.00
N TRP A 89 -7.71 6.74 -12.73
CA TRP A 89 -8.93 7.36 -12.21
C TRP A 89 -8.79 8.86 -11.98
N LEU A 90 -7.58 9.29 -11.64
CA LEU A 90 -7.24 10.66 -11.33
C LEU A 90 -6.06 11.06 -12.19
N ASP A 91 -6.09 12.29 -12.69
CA ASP A 91 -5.00 12.87 -13.49
C ASP A 91 -3.86 13.31 -12.56
N ILE A 92 -3.28 12.33 -11.87
CA ILE A 92 -2.16 12.49 -10.93
C ILE A 92 -1.05 11.60 -11.46
N ASP A 93 0.04 12.21 -11.90
CA ASP A 93 1.23 11.50 -12.33
C ASP A 93 1.97 10.95 -11.10
N TRP A 94 1.57 9.76 -10.66
CA TRP A 94 2.18 9.12 -9.50
C TRP A 94 3.58 8.62 -9.86
N PRO A 95 4.63 9.01 -9.11
CA PRO A 95 6.01 8.73 -9.50
C PRO A 95 6.30 7.23 -9.72
N PRO A 96 7.20 6.86 -10.63
CA PRO A 96 7.61 5.48 -10.82
C PRO A 96 8.41 4.97 -9.61
N VAL A 97 8.66 3.65 -9.58
CA VAL A 97 9.52 3.03 -8.56
C VAL A 97 10.94 2.92 -9.10
N THR A 98 11.81 3.84 -8.68
CA THR A 98 13.27 3.80 -8.90
C THR A 98 13.98 3.61 -7.55
N PRO A 99 15.25 3.17 -7.50
CA PRO A 99 15.97 2.99 -6.23
C PRO A 99 16.00 4.25 -5.36
N ALA A 100 16.22 5.44 -5.94
CA ALA A 100 16.21 6.70 -5.20
C ALA A 100 14.82 7.04 -4.64
N LEU A 101 13.77 6.90 -5.46
CA LEU A 101 12.39 7.15 -5.04
C LEU A 101 11.89 6.12 -4.03
N PHE A 102 12.42 4.90 -4.05
CA PHE A 102 12.14 3.89 -3.03
C PHE A 102 12.60 4.34 -1.65
N PHE A 103 13.84 4.85 -1.51
CA PHE A 103 14.32 5.41 -0.25
C PHE A 103 13.55 6.67 0.16
N LEU A 104 13.19 7.52 -0.81
CA LEU A 104 12.33 8.67 -0.53
C LEU A 104 10.97 8.24 0.03
N ARG A 105 10.32 7.24 -0.57
CA ARG A 105 9.03 6.69 -0.08
C ARG A 105 9.17 6.10 1.32
N LEU A 106 10.25 5.35 1.55
CA LEU A 106 10.57 4.82 2.88
C LEU A 106 10.59 5.95 3.91
N LEU A 107 11.40 6.98 3.70
CA LEU A 107 11.48 8.10 4.64
C LEU A 107 10.14 8.84 4.74
N TYR A 108 9.52 9.14 3.61
CA TYR A 108 8.31 9.94 3.52
C TYR A 108 7.13 9.29 4.26
N TYR A 109 6.84 8.02 4.00
CA TYR A 109 5.74 7.33 4.67
C TYR A 109 5.94 7.25 6.18
N ASN A 110 7.17 6.99 6.64
CA ASN A 110 7.46 6.97 8.07
C ASN A 110 7.22 8.34 8.73
N VAL A 111 7.71 9.41 8.11
CA VAL A 111 7.52 10.79 8.61
C VAL A 111 6.04 11.16 8.62
N VAL A 112 5.32 10.90 7.53
CA VAL A 112 3.88 11.22 7.42
C VAL A 112 3.07 10.43 8.44
N ILE A 113 3.27 9.11 8.55
CA ILE A 113 2.54 8.28 9.51
C ILE A 113 2.77 8.79 10.93
N ALA A 114 4.03 9.01 11.33
CA ALA A 114 4.35 9.49 12.67
C ALA A 114 3.76 10.90 12.92
N ALA A 115 4.00 11.85 12.01
CA ALA A 115 3.54 13.23 12.17
C ALA A 115 2.01 13.30 12.23
N VAL A 116 1.32 12.62 11.31
CA VAL A 116 -0.15 12.61 11.28
C VAL A 116 -0.72 11.91 12.51
N ALA A 117 -0.10 10.82 12.98
CA ALA A 117 -0.53 10.14 14.21
C ALA A 117 -0.43 11.08 15.43
N TYR A 118 0.69 11.77 15.62
CA TYR A 118 0.85 12.71 16.74
C TYR A 118 -0.08 13.92 16.63
N LEU A 119 -0.26 14.47 15.42
CA LEU A 119 -1.20 15.58 15.20
C LEU A 119 -2.65 15.15 15.46
N GLY A 120 -3.07 13.99 14.96
CA GLY A 120 -4.39 13.42 15.24
C GLY A 120 -4.60 13.17 16.73
N THR A 121 -3.56 12.68 17.41
CA THR A 121 -3.58 12.49 18.87
C THR A 121 -3.78 13.80 19.62
N ALA A 122 -3.10 14.87 19.21
CA ALA A 122 -3.28 16.18 19.81
C ALA A 122 -4.72 16.70 19.65
N ILE A 123 -5.36 16.42 18.50
CA ILE A 123 -6.78 16.72 18.29
C ILE A 123 -7.66 15.87 19.23
N ASP A 124 -7.36 14.58 19.37
CA ASP A 124 -8.13 13.71 20.27
C ASP A 124 -8.07 14.20 21.72
N LEU A 125 -6.88 14.56 22.20
CA LEU A 125 -6.67 15.11 23.54
C LEU A 125 -7.35 16.46 23.74
N ALA A 126 -7.52 17.26 22.69
CA ALA A 126 -8.21 18.55 22.78
C ALA A 126 -9.74 18.40 22.79
N PHE A 127 -10.28 17.55 21.92
CA PHE A 127 -11.73 17.45 21.69
C PHE A 127 -12.40 16.26 22.39
N HIS A 128 -11.61 15.30 22.91
CA HIS A 128 -12.08 14.07 23.55
C HIS A 128 -13.10 13.31 22.70
N SER A 129 -12.92 13.32 21.37
CA SER A 129 -13.86 12.76 20.42
C SER A 129 -13.12 12.12 19.25
N PRO A 130 -13.46 10.86 18.89
CA PRO A 130 -12.77 10.15 17.81
C PRO A 130 -13.12 10.67 16.42
N ALA A 131 -14.27 11.34 16.26
CA ALA A 131 -14.73 11.84 14.96
C ALA A 131 -13.84 12.97 14.38
N PRO A 132 -13.52 14.06 15.12
CA PRO A 132 -12.59 15.07 14.63
C PRO A 132 -11.18 14.51 14.45
N THR A 133 -10.72 13.62 15.33
CA THR A 133 -9.43 12.92 15.22
C THR A 133 -9.32 12.19 13.88
N ALA A 134 -10.28 11.33 13.56
CA ALA A 134 -10.31 10.60 12.30
C ALA A 134 -10.35 11.54 11.10
N THR A 135 -11.21 12.57 11.15
CA THR A 135 -11.38 13.53 10.06
C THR A 135 -10.08 14.27 9.75
N VAL A 136 -9.43 14.86 10.76
CA VAL A 136 -8.18 15.60 10.60
C VAL A 136 -7.07 14.68 10.11
N THR A 137 -6.96 13.48 10.70
CA THR A 137 -5.95 12.48 10.30
C THR A 137 -6.10 12.12 8.82
N VAL A 138 -7.33 11.84 8.36
CA VAL A 138 -7.60 11.54 6.96
C VAL A 138 -7.22 12.72 6.06
N LEU A 139 -7.63 13.94 6.40
CA LEU A 139 -7.32 15.14 5.60
C LEU A 139 -5.81 15.37 5.50
N LEU A 140 -5.07 15.24 6.60
CA LEU A 140 -3.61 15.38 6.60
C LEU A 140 -2.93 14.30 5.78
N SER A 141 -3.38 13.05 5.86
CA SER A 141 -2.87 11.96 5.03
C SER A 141 -3.14 12.17 3.55
N VAL A 142 -4.35 12.62 3.18
CA VAL A 142 -4.71 12.95 1.79
C VAL A 142 -3.84 14.10 1.28
N GLY A 143 -3.70 15.18 2.05
CA GLY A 143 -2.84 16.31 1.70
C GLY A 143 -1.39 15.91 1.52
N SER A 144 -0.89 15.03 2.40
CA SER A 144 0.47 14.47 2.30
C SER A 144 0.64 13.59 1.06
N ALA A 145 -0.34 12.76 0.73
CA ALA A 145 -0.29 11.95 -0.49
C ALA A 145 -0.27 12.83 -1.75
N LEU A 146 -1.06 13.91 -1.78
CA LEU A 146 -1.06 14.88 -2.89
C LEU A 146 0.24 15.68 -3.01
N ALA A 147 0.95 15.90 -1.90
CA ALA A 147 2.24 16.59 -1.91
C ALA A 147 3.40 15.72 -2.41
N PHE A 148 3.27 14.39 -2.34
CA PHE A 148 4.36 13.46 -2.64
C PHE A 148 4.91 13.55 -4.08
N PRO A 149 4.09 13.62 -5.16
CA PRO A 149 4.61 13.73 -6.53
C PRO A 149 5.52 14.94 -6.74
N ARG A 150 5.18 16.08 -6.10
CA ARG A 150 6.01 17.29 -6.17
C ARG A 150 7.39 17.08 -5.57
N LEU A 151 7.46 16.39 -4.43
CA LEU A 151 8.74 16.06 -3.80
C LEU A 151 9.53 15.06 -4.65
N ALA A 152 8.87 14.06 -5.22
CA ALA A 152 9.53 13.08 -6.06
C ALA A 152 10.18 13.71 -7.30
N TRP A 153 9.50 14.65 -7.96
CA TRP A 153 10.06 15.38 -9.10
C TRP A 153 11.29 16.20 -8.74
N THR A 154 11.36 16.77 -7.54
CA THR A 154 12.59 17.47 -7.11
C THR A 154 13.77 16.52 -7.03
N VAL A 155 13.59 15.30 -6.51
CA VAL A 155 14.67 14.30 -6.38
C VAL A 155 15.08 13.74 -7.73
N ASP A 156 14.12 13.54 -8.65
CA ASP A 156 14.40 13.01 -9.99
C ASP A 156 15.12 14.05 -10.88
N ALA A 157 14.82 15.34 -10.71
CA ALA A 157 15.49 16.43 -11.44
C ALA A 157 16.99 16.61 -11.09
N TYR A 158 17.46 16.05 -9.97
CA TYR A 158 18.87 16.09 -9.57
C TYR A 158 19.68 14.87 -10.04
N ARG A 159 19.11 14.03 -10.92
CA ARG A 159 19.76 12.84 -11.48
C ARG A 159 20.19 13.06 -12.93
#